data_AF-A0A345ZBM7-F1
#
_entry.id   AF-A0A345ZBM7-F1
#
_cell.length_a   1.000
_cell.length_b   1.000
_cell.length_c   1.000
_cell.angle_alpha   90.00
_cell.angle_beta   90.00
_cell.angle_gamma   90.00
#
_symmetry.space_group_name_H-M   'P 1'
#
loop_
_entity.id
_entity.type
_entity.pdbx_description
1 polymer ?
#
loop_
_entity_poly.entity_id
_entity_poly.type
_entity_poly.pdbx_seq_one_letter_code
_entity_poly.pdbx_strand_id
1 'polypeptide(L)'
;MQKKLTKLQSFNAVARLLQRYFDHKPSSDLATVLTNMSFLKNKHMIDSIMWEIWLKSLSQVIKIQTYKKVTIEQAFIAMGLYLEDFLGTEDIENDMIFLQYNIRNFSKNKLVDPVLFKEWQECVREVLAVKDSRAYFYISPKKQ
;
A
#
# COMPACT_ATOMS: atom_id res chain seq x y z
N MET A 1 2.76 0.45 -21.46
CA MET A 1 1.62 1.29 -21.00
C MET A 1 1.62 1.33 -19.47
N GLN A 2 1.76 2.51 -18.86
CA GLN A 2 1.52 2.68 -17.42
C GLN A 2 0.07 2.30 -17.12
N LYS A 3 -0.15 1.20 -16.40
CA LYS A 3 -1.48 0.86 -15.90
C LYS A 3 -1.86 1.89 -14.84
N LYS A 4 -3.08 2.42 -14.95
CA LYS A 4 -3.64 3.39 -14.00
C LYS A 4 -4.58 2.65 -13.03
N LEU A 5 -4.43 2.90 -11.74
CA LEU A 5 -5.22 2.32 -10.66
C LEU A 5 -6.18 3.37 -10.12
N THR A 6 -7.39 2.98 -9.70
CA THR A 6 -8.19 3.84 -8.81
C THR A 6 -7.51 3.97 -7.45
N LYS A 7 -7.83 5.04 -6.70
CA LYS A 7 -7.29 5.25 -5.35
C LYS A 7 -7.50 4.05 -4.42
N LEU A 8 -8.65 3.38 -4.55
CA LEU A 8 -8.98 2.18 -3.78
C LEU A 8 -8.17 0.96 -4.26
N GLN A 9 -8.05 0.74 -5.56
CA GLN A 9 -7.22 -0.35 -6.10
C GLN A 9 -5.75 -0.21 -5.69
N SER A 10 -5.21 1.01 -5.71
CA SER A 10 -3.86 1.26 -5.20
C SER A 10 -3.74 1.00 -3.69
N PHE A 11 -4.72 1.41 -2.89
CA PHE A 11 -4.72 1.16 -1.44
C PHE A 11 -4.75 -0.34 -1.12
N ASN A 12 -5.56 -1.11 -1.84
CA ASN A 12 -5.64 -2.57 -1.65
C ASN A 12 -4.35 -3.28 -2.09
N ALA A 13 -3.66 -2.75 -3.11
CA ALA A 13 -2.36 -3.28 -3.50
C ALA A 13 -1.29 -3.02 -2.43
N VAL A 14 -1.35 -1.86 -1.74
CA VAL A 14 -0.46 -1.53 -0.61
C VAL A 14 -0.66 -2.53 0.52
N ALA A 15 -1.90 -2.73 0.96
CA ALA A 15 -2.20 -3.64 2.05
C ALA A 15 -1.70 -5.07 1.76
N ARG A 16 -1.78 -5.52 0.51
CA ARG A 16 -1.26 -6.84 0.15
C ARG A 16 0.26 -6.91 0.12
N LEU A 17 0.92 -5.88 -0.38
CA LEU A 17 2.38 -5.87 -0.38
C LEU A 17 2.91 -5.92 1.05
N LEU A 18 2.28 -5.18 1.97
CA LEU A 18 2.60 -5.24 3.39
C LEU A 18 2.38 -6.64 3.94
N GLN A 19 1.22 -7.26 3.68
CA GLN A 19 0.98 -8.66 4.07
C GLN A 19 2.10 -9.58 3.59
N ARG A 20 2.45 -9.57 2.29
CA ARG A 20 3.50 -10.43 1.74
C ARG A 20 4.88 -10.17 2.37
N TYR A 21 5.25 -8.91 2.51
CA TYR A 21 6.56 -8.52 3.04
C TYR A 21 6.77 -9.03 4.46
N PHE A 22 5.72 -8.99 5.28
CA PHE A 22 5.79 -9.36 6.69
C PHE A 22 5.24 -10.76 7.03
N ASP A 23 4.60 -11.48 6.10
CA ASP A 23 4.35 -12.92 6.25
C ASP A 23 5.67 -13.71 6.44
N HIS A 24 6.79 -13.12 6.00
CA HIS A 24 8.14 -13.67 6.18
C HIS A 24 8.86 -13.12 7.42
N LYS A 25 8.26 -12.18 8.15
CA LYS A 25 8.83 -11.52 9.34
C LYS A 25 7.72 -11.06 10.32
N PRO A 26 7.46 -11.81 11.41
CA PRO A 26 6.43 -11.42 12.36
C PRO A 26 6.76 -10.06 12.97
N SER A 27 5.86 -9.10 12.75
CA SER A 27 5.94 -7.70 13.22
C SER A 27 4.63 -7.35 13.93
N SER A 28 4.70 -6.81 15.15
CA SER A 28 3.49 -6.36 15.87
C SER A 28 2.85 -5.15 15.18
N ASP A 29 3.68 -4.33 14.54
CA ASP A 29 3.23 -3.17 13.78
C ASP A 29 2.51 -3.58 12.52
N LEU A 30 2.94 -4.67 11.85
CA LEU A 30 2.20 -5.24 10.72
C LEU A 30 0.79 -5.62 11.13
N ALA A 31 0.64 -6.40 12.21
CA ALA A 31 -0.67 -6.87 12.64
C ALA A 31 -1.61 -5.69 12.89
N THR A 32 -1.09 -4.61 13.46
CA THR A 32 -1.81 -3.35 13.66
C THR A 32 -2.17 -2.67 12.34
N VAL A 33 -1.21 -2.48 11.43
CA VAL A 33 -1.43 -1.87 10.11
C VAL A 33 -2.45 -2.66 9.29
N LEU A 34 -2.28 -3.98 9.20
CA LEU A 34 -3.18 -4.84 8.44
C LEU A 34 -4.55 -4.95 9.09
N THR A 35 -4.64 -5.01 10.43
CA THR A 35 -5.93 -4.99 11.13
C THR A 35 -6.67 -3.69 10.82
N ASN A 36 -5.97 -2.55 10.86
CA ASN A 36 -6.56 -1.24 10.59
C ASN A 36 -6.86 -1.03 9.10
N MET A 37 -6.08 -1.63 8.19
CA MET A 37 -6.38 -1.69 6.75
C MET A 37 -7.49 -2.69 6.41
N SER A 38 -7.68 -3.73 7.23
CA SER A 38 -8.65 -4.81 7.03
C SER A 38 -10.06 -4.36 7.39
N PHE A 39 -10.61 -3.49 6.56
CA PHE A 39 -12.04 -3.25 6.51
C PHE A 39 -12.55 -3.59 5.12
N LEU A 40 -13.19 -4.75 5.05
CA LEU A 40 -14.58 -4.91 4.65
C LEU A 40 -14.91 -6.35 5.05
N LYS A 41 -15.66 -6.54 6.15
CA LYS A 41 -16.37 -7.80 6.40
C LYS A 41 -17.88 -7.58 6.34
N ASN A 42 -18.34 -6.36 6.67
CA ASN A 42 -19.75 -5.99 6.80
C ASN A 42 -20.14 -4.67 6.09
N LYS A 43 -19.53 -4.30 4.95
CA LYS A 43 -19.75 -2.99 4.27
C LYS A 43 -19.34 -1.73 5.07
N HIS A 44 -18.72 -1.88 6.24
CA HIS A 44 -18.18 -0.74 6.98
C HIS A 44 -16.91 -0.22 6.28
N MET A 45 -16.86 1.10 6.14
CA MET A 45 -15.85 1.85 5.39
C MET A 45 -14.45 1.60 5.93
N ILE A 46 -13.46 1.73 5.05
CA ILE A 46 -12.05 1.95 5.42
C ILE A 46 -12.03 3.03 6.50
N ASP A 47 -11.23 2.83 7.56
CA ASP A 47 -11.01 3.85 8.58
C ASP A 47 -10.79 5.21 7.91
N SER A 48 -11.65 6.19 8.25
CA SER A 48 -11.68 7.46 7.53
C SER A 48 -10.37 8.22 7.66
N ILE A 49 -9.68 8.09 8.81
CA ILE A 49 -8.40 8.73 9.07
C ILE A 49 -7.33 8.09 8.17
N MET A 50 -7.25 6.76 8.11
CA MET A 50 -6.29 6.08 7.23
C MET A 50 -6.53 6.39 5.76
N TRP A 51 -7.80 6.44 5.35
CA TRP A 51 -8.16 6.81 3.99
C TRP A 51 -7.75 8.25 3.68
N GLU A 52 -7.97 9.18 4.59
CA GLU A 52 -7.55 10.58 4.45
C GLU A 52 -6.03 10.73 4.38
N ILE A 53 -5.27 10.01 5.23
CA ILE A 53 -3.81 9.97 5.16
C ILE A 53 -3.37 9.44 3.80
N TRP A 54 -3.95 8.34 3.32
CA TRP A 54 -3.66 7.81 1.99
C TRP A 54 -3.94 8.82 0.86
N LEU A 55 -5.10 9.51 0.92
CA LEU A 55 -5.45 10.55 -0.04
C LEU A 55 -4.45 11.71 0.00
N LYS A 56 -4.00 12.11 1.19
CA LYS A 56 -2.98 13.14 1.40
C LYS A 56 -1.65 12.69 0.81
N SER A 57 -1.18 11.48 1.07
CA SER A 57 0.06 10.94 0.50
C SER A 57 0.01 10.89 -1.04
N LEU A 58 -1.12 10.46 -1.62
CA LEU A 58 -1.33 10.54 -3.07
C LEU A 58 -1.26 11.97 -3.61
N SER A 59 -1.83 12.95 -2.90
CA SER A 59 -1.81 14.36 -3.32
C SER A 59 -0.39 14.97 -3.29
N GLN A 60 0.48 14.47 -2.41
CA GLN A 60 1.88 14.90 -2.35
C GLN A 60 2.69 14.40 -3.56
N VAL A 61 2.37 13.21 -4.07
CA VAL A 61 3.02 12.63 -5.26
C VAL A 61 2.42 13.16 -6.56
N ILE A 62 1.11 13.39 -6.59
CA ILE A 62 0.37 13.80 -7.78
C ILE A 62 0.05 15.29 -7.64
N LYS A 63 0.84 16.15 -8.31
CA LYS A 63 0.69 17.62 -8.31
C LYS A 63 -0.62 18.15 -8.96
N ILE A 64 -1.68 17.34 -9.09
CA ILE A 64 -2.90 17.74 -9.82
C ILE A 64 -4.15 17.42 -8.99
N GLN A 65 -5.00 18.42 -8.82
CA GLN A 65 -6.25 18.41 -8.04
C GLN A 65 -7.33 17.46 -8.59
N THR A 66 -7.17 16.90 -9.78
CA THR A 66 -8.24 16.17 -10.48
C THR A 66 -7.74 14.95 -11.23
N TYR A 67 -7.49 13.82 -10.55
CA TYR A 67 -7.56 12.51 -11.21
C TYR A 67 -8.03 11.40 -10.26
N LYS A 68 -9.10 10.69 -10.67
CA LYS A 68 -9.59 9.45 -10.03
C LYS A 68 -8.57 8.30 -10.07
N LYS A 69 -7.51 8.42 -10.89
CA LYS A 69 -6.58 7.34 -11.17
C LYS A 69 -5.12 7.78 -11.01
N VAL A 70 -4.29 6.84 -10.56
CA VAL A 70 -2.88 7.00 -10.22
C VAL A 70 -2.05 5.97 -10.98
N THR A 71 -0.81 6.26 -11.36
CA THR A 71 0.05 5.23 -11.97
C THR A 71 0.53 4.23 -10.92
N ILE A 72 0.95 3.03 -11.35
CA ILE A 72 1.57 2.02 -10.48
C ILE A 72 2.74 2.60 -9.69
N GLU A 73 3.58 3.41 -10.33
CA GLU A 73 4.74 4.04 -9.71
C GLU A 73 4.34 5.14 -8.71
N GLN A 74 3.36 5.97 -9.07
CA GLN A 74 2.86 7.01 -8.16
C GLN A 74 2.23 6.41 -6.90
N ALA A 75 1.45 5.34 -7.06
CA ALA A 75 0.90 4.59 -5.93
C ALA A 75 1.99 3.97 -5.07
N PHE A 76 3.03 3.41 -5.70
CA PHE A 76 4.18 2.87 -4.99
C PHE A 76 4.88 3.96 -4.17
N ILE A 77 5.20 5.11 -4.75
CA ILE A 77 5.86 6.20 -4.01
C ILE A 77 4.98 6.73 -2.88
N ALA A 78 3.67 6.88 -3.15
CA ALA A 78 2.71 7.38 -2.16
C ALA A 78 2.58 6.43 -0.96
N MET A 79 2.80 5.11 -1.14
CA MET A 79 2.85 4.15 -0.04
C MET A 79 3.96 4.51 0.96
N GLY A 80 5.15 4.89 0.51
CA GLY A 80 6.24 5.27 1.42
C GLY A 80 5.88 6.49 2.28
N LEU A 81 5.25 7.50 1.67
CA LEU A 81 4.74 8.68 2.40
C LEU A 81 3.58 8.33 3.34
N TYR A 82 2.71 7.41 2.92
CA TYR A 82 1.59 6.94 3.72
C TYR A 82 2.07 6.21 4.98
N LEU A 83 3.07 5.34 4.86
CA LEU A 83 3.63 4.62 6.01
C LEU A 83 4.31 5.59 6.99
N GLU A 84 5.02 6.60 6.49
CA GLU A 84 5.62 7.68 7.29
C GLU A 84 4.57 8.45 8.09
N ASP A 85 3.53 8.93 7.41
CA ASP A 85 2.48 9.75 8.01
C ASP A 85 1.61 8.95 8.98
N PHE A 86 1.38 7.66 8.72
CA PHE A 86 0.50 6.81 9.53
C PHE A 86 1.18 6.26 10.79
N LEU A 87 2.47 5.88 10.69
CA LEU A 87 3.17 5.20 11.78
C LEU A 87 4.11 6.12 12.57
N GLY A 88 4.42 7.31 12.05
CA GLY A 88 5.39 8.22 12.69
C GLY A 88 6.84 7.76 12.47
N THR A 89 7.79 8.31 13.22
CA THR A 89 9.22 7.94 13.10
C THR A 89 9.82 7.43 14.41
N GLU A 90 9.08 7.50 15.52
CA GLU A 90 9.68 7.39 16.86
C GLU A 90 9.64 5.98 17.46
N ASP A 91 8.75 5.09 17.02
CA ASP A 91 8.55 3.74 17.61
C ASP A 91 8.28 2.64 16.56
N ILE A 92 8.92 2.73 15.39
CA ILE A 92 8.73 1.75 14.31
C ILE A 92 9.87 0.72 14.29
N GLU A 93 9.52 -0.56 14.09
CA GLU A 93 10.50 -1.61 13.82
C GLU A 93 11.43 -1.31 12.61
N ASN A 94 12.71 -1.68 12.72
CA ASN A 94 13.73 -1.43 11.68
C ASN A 94 13.32 -1.88 10.26
N ASP A 95 12.54 -2.96 10.14
CA ASP A 95 12.09 -3.48 8.84
C ASP A 95 11.08 -2.57 8.15
N MET A 96 10.24 -1.88 8.91
CA MET A 96 9.29 -0.90 8.41
C MET A 96 10.01 0.39 7.99
N ILE A 97 11.02 0.82 8.75
CA ILE A 97 11.90 1.95 8.38
C ILE A 97 12.61 1.64 7.06
N PHE A 98 13.17 0.43 6.92
CA PHE A 98 13.80 -0.02 5.69
C PHE A 98 12.84 0.02 4.50
N LEU A 99 11.62 -0.51 4.67
CA LEU A 99 10.60 -0.55 3.63
C LEU A 99 10.22 0.87 3.18
N GLN A 100 9.89 1.75 4.13
CA GLN A 100 9.57 3.16 3.90
C GLN A 100 10.69 3.88 3.14
N TYR A 101 11.94 3.69 3.58
CA TYR A 101 13.12 4.31 2.99
C TYR A 101 13.34 3.89 1.53
N ASN A 102 13.23 2.58 1.24
CA ASN A 102 13.38 2.06 -0.12
C ASN A 102 12.28 2.59 -1.05
N ILE A 103 11.03 2.60 -0.59
CA ILE A 103 9.91 3.07 -1.40
C ILE A 103 10.01 4.57 -1.70
N ARG A 104 10.33 5.40 -0.70
CA ARG A 104 10.40 6.86 -0.85
C ARG A 104 11.50 7.29 -1.82
N ASN A 105 12.64 6.61 -1.77
CA ASN A 105 13.79 6.93 -2.61
C ASN A 105 13.69 6.40 -4.05
N PHE A 106 12.66 5.60 -4.37
CA PHE A 106 12.36 5.18 -5.73
C PHE A 106 12.25 6.36 -6.71
N SER A 107 11.50 7.40 -6.32
CA SER A 107 11.30 8.61 -7.14
C SER A 107 12.59 9.34 -7.52
N LYS A 108 13.66 9.12 -6.74
CA LYS A 108 14.98 9.72 -6.95
C LYS A 108 15.91 8.83 -7.77
N ASN A 109 15.43 7.69 -8.29
CA ASN A 109 16.23 6.63 -8.94
C ASN A 109 17.40 6.14 -8.07
N LYS A 110 17.32 6.28 -6.75
CA LYS A 110 18.47 6.03 -5.86
C LYS A 110 18.51 4.61 -5.35
N LEU A 111 17.39 4.10 -4.87
CA LEU A 111 17.33 2.84 -4.16
C LEU A 111 15.95 2.26 -4.38
N VAL A 112 15.85 1.23 -5.20
CA VAL A 112 14.73 0.30 -5.14
C VAL A 112 15.29 -1.09 -5.19
N ASP A 113 14.90 -1.88 -4.20
CA ASP A 113 15.02 -3.32 -4.29
C ASP A 113 14.15 -3.80 -5.48
N PRO A 114 14.76 -4.31 -6.57
CA PRO A 114 14.02 -4.78 -7.73
C PRO A 114 13.06 -5.93 -7.39
N VAL A 115 13.35 -6.70 -6.33
CA VAL A 115 12.46 -7.74 -5.82
C VAL A 115 11.19 -7.10 -5.25
N LEU A 116 11.33 -6.09 -4.39
CA LEU A 116 10.21 -5.38 -3.79
C LEU A 116 9.29 -4.75 -4.85
N PHE A 117 9.86 -4.12 -5.88
CA PHE A 117 9.04 -3.53 -6.94
C PHE A 117 8.34 -4.58 -7.82
N LYS A 118 8.97 -5.74 -8.03
CA LYS A 118 8.33 -6.87 -8.71
C LYS A 118 7.14 -7.40 -7.90
N GLU A 119 7.32 -7.61 -6.59
CA GLU A 119 6.25 -8.02 -5.67
C GLU A 119 5.08 -7.02 -5.67
N TRP A 120 5.38 -5.73 -5.71
CA TRP A 120 4.38 -4.68 -5.86
C TRP A 120 3.56 -4.84 -7.16
N GLN A 121 4.23 -5.07 -8.29
CA GLN A 121 3.55 -5.26 -9.57
C GLN A 121 2.65 -6.50 -9.56
N GLU A 122 3.05 -7.56 -8.87
CA GLU A 122 2.23 -8.76 -8.67
C GLU A 122 0.99 -8.46 -7.82
N CYS A 123 1.15 -7.75 -6.70
CA CYS A 123 0.02 -7.30 -5.87
C CYS A 123 -0.99 -6.49 -6.68
N VAL A 124 -0.51 -5.58 -7.53
CA VAL A 124 -1.35 -4.80 -8.43
C VAL A 124 -2.10 -5.70 -9.43
N ARG A 125 -1.43 -6.68 -10.03
CA ARG A 125 -2.06 -7.62 -10.97
C ARG A 125 -3.20 -8.38 -10.31
N GLU A 126 -2.99 -8.84 -9.08
CA GLU A 126 -3.97 -9.61 -8.34
C GLU A 126 -5.17 -8.75 -7.93
N VAL A 127 -4.97 -7.51 -7.46
CA VAL A 127 -6.06 -6.57 -7.19
C VAL A 127 -6.89 -6.28 -8.45
N LEU A 128 -6.24 -6.10 -9.60
CA LEU A 128 -6.94 -5.86 -10.86
C LEU A 128 -7.69 -7.08 -11.40
N ALA A 129 -7.33 -8.30 -10.98
CA ALA A 129 -8.02 -9.53 -11.36
C ALA A 129 -9.35 -9.73 -10.61
N VAL A 130 -9.54 -9.06 -9.47
CA VAL A 130 -10.77 -9.14 -8.68
C VAL A 130 -11.83 -8.16 -9.22
N LYS A 131 -12.99 -8.69 -9.63
CA LYS A 131 -14.10 -7.89 -10.19
C LYS A 131 -14.63 -6.83 -9.21
N ASP A 132 -14.70 -7.17 -7.93
CA ASP A 132 -14.99 -6.20 -6.87
C ASP A 132 -13.70 -5.90 -6.12
N SER A 133 -13.06 -4.76 -6.39
CA SER A 133 -11.81 -4.39 -5.73
C SER A 133 -11.96 -4.30 -4.21
N ARG A 134 -13.19 -4.09 -3.70
CA ARG A 134 -13.52 -4.09 -2.26
C ARG A 134 -13.38 -5.48 -1.63
N ALA A 135 -13.39 -6.55 -2.44
CA ALA A 135 -13.37 -7.93 -1.97
C ALA A 135 -11.97 -8.43 -1.55
N TYR A 136 -10.93 -7.60 -1.66
CA TYR A 136 -9.55 -8.07 -1.52
C TYR A 136 -9.19 -8.60 -0.14
N PHE A 137 -9.77 -8.03 0.91
CA PHE A 137 -9.58 -8.47 2.31
C PHE A 137 -10.40 -9.72 2.67
N TYR A 138 -11.26 -10.20 1.77
CA TYR A 138 -12.03 -11.44 1.97
C TYR A 138 -11.33 -12.67 1.40
N ILE A 139 -10.31 -12.47 0.56
CA ILE A 139 -9.55 -13.56 -0.03
C ILE A 139 -8.39 -13.85 0.92
N SER A 140 -8.67 -14.62 1.98
CA SER A 140 -7.63 -15.23 2.81
C SER A 140 -6.58 -15.90 1.91
N PRO A 141 -5.30 -15.89 2.29
CA PRO A 141 -4.31 -16.70 1.60
C PRO A 141 -4.83 -18.13 1.54
N LYS A 142 -4.86 -18.71 0.33
CA LYS A 142 -5.16 -20.14 0.18
C LYS A 142 -4.20 -20.86 1.12
N LYS A 143 -4.76 -21.54 2.13
CA LYS A 143 -4.02 -22.53 2.90
C LYS A 143 -3.36 -23.46 1.88
N GLN A 144 -2.03 -23.44 1.81
CA GLN A 144 -1.26 -24.54 1.24
C GLN A 144 -1.17 -25.63 2.31
#